data_AF-A0A952YX38-F1
#
_entry.id   AF-A0A952YX38-F1
#
_cell.length_a   1.000
_cell.length_b   1.000
_cell.length_c   1.000
_cell.angle_alpha   90.00
_cell.angle_beta   90.00
_cell.angle_gamma   90.00
#
_symmetry.space_group_name_H-M   'P 1'
#
loop_
_entity.id
_entity.type
_entity.pdbx_description
1 polymer ?
#
loop_
_entity_poly.entity_id
_entity_poly.type
_entity_poly.pdbx_seq_one_letter_code
_entity_poly.pdbx_strand_id
1 'polypeptide(L)'
;MLNENIDQIAAYFENVPLWPFLIFGLLGIVAFMIDVINRKRRAYAIESFRATIEEELADMYPVHKRWPKNINHYLTARLPEMHQNFEVLRVFIPQKRLSAYNTDWNNFRDFCRNITDEKIAAAEQDAADSNQSSKTQSDPKEVFHQLISNLMRHTNL
;
A
#
# COMPACT_ATOMS: atom_id res chain seq x y z
N MET A 1 25.66 -10.81 56.77
CA MET A 1 24.81 -11.38 55.71
C MET A 1 24.36 -10.36 54.67
N LEU A 2 23.50 -9.36 54.97
CA LEU A 2 23.08 -8.39 53.92
C LEU A 2 24.24 -7.52 53.39
N ASN A 3 25.07 -6.96 54.29
CA ASN A 3 26.25 -6.18 53.90
C ASN A 3 27.25 -7.01 53.10
N GLU A 4 27.56 -8.21 53.59
CA GLU A 4 28.50 -9.13 52.94
C GLU A 4 28.07 -9.51 51.51
N ASN A 5 26.76 -9.73 51.29
CA ASN A 5 26.23 -9.97 49.95
C ASN A 5 26.33 -8.73 49.04
N ILE A 6 26.09 -7.52 49.57
CA ILE A 6 26.20 -6.26 48.82
C ILE A 6 27.67 -5.96 48.49
N ASP A 7 28.58 -6.16 49.43
CA ASP A 7 30.02 -5.97 49.26
C ASP A 7 30.58 -6.95 48.21
N GLN A 8 30.09 -8.19 48.22
CA GLN A 8 30.47 -9.20 47.22
C GLN A 8 29.97 -8.81 45.82
N ILE A 9 28.71 -8.35 45.69
CA ILE A 9 28.15 -7.84 44.43
C ILE A 9 28.94 -6.62 43.92
N ALA A 10 29.30 -5.69 44.81
CA ALA A 10 30.07 -4.50 44.47
C ALA A 10 31.47 -4.87 43.93
N ALA A 11 32.17 -5.80 44.59
CA ALA A 11 33.47 -6.29 44.15
C ALA A 11 33.42 -7.03 42.79
N TYR A 12 32.30 -7.67 42.46
CA TYR A 12 32.07 -8.24 41.12
C TYR A 12 32.00 -7.15 40.05
N PHE A 13 31.30 -6.04 40.29
CA PHE A 13 31.21 -4.93 39.32
C PHE A 13 32.52 -4.13 39.19
N GLU A 14 33.40 -4.18 40.18
CA GLU A 14 34.71 -3.54 40.14
C GLU A 14 35.69 -4.25 39.19
N ASN A 15 35.56 -5.57 39.04
CA ASN A 15 36.45 -6.40 38.21
C ASN A 15 35.84 -6.78 36.85
N VAL A 16 34.52 -6.63 36.68
CA VAL A 16 33.83 -7.00 35.44
C VAL A 16 33.74 -5.79 34.50
N PRO A 17 34.21 -5.90 33.26
CA PRO A 17 34.02 -4.84 32.27
C PRO A 17 32.52 -4.57 32.04
N LEU A 18 32.05 -3.38 32.44
CA LEU A 18 30.65 -2.94 32.23
C LEU A 18 30.35 -2.45 30.81
N TRP A 19 31.38 -2.16 30.03
CA TRP A 19 31.27 -1.64 28.66
C TRP A 19 30.40 -2.50 27.71
N PRO A 20 30.34 -3.85 27.80
CA PRO A 20 29.46 -4.63 26.95
C PRO A 20 27.98 -4.31 27.20
N PHE A 21 27.57 -4.13 28.46
CA PHE A 21 26.18 -3.77 28.79
C PHE A 21 25.81 -2.38 28.27
N LEU A 22 26.76 -1.43 28.31
CA LEU A 22 26.57 -0.10 27.71
C LEU A 22 26.38 -0.20 26.19
N ILE A 23 27.18 -1.03 25.51
CA ILE A 23 27.04 -1.27 24.07
C ILE A 23 25.70 -1.93 23.75
N PHE A 24 25.32 -2.99 24.47
CA PHE A 24 24.04 -3.66 24.25
C PHE A 24 22.85 -2.73 24.54
N GLY A 25 22.94 -1.91 25.59
CA GLY A 25 21.93 -0.89 25.90
C GLY A 25 21.79 0.13 24.78
N LEU A 26 22.92 0.65 24.26
CA LEU A 26 22.91 1.58 23.14
C LEU A 26 22.35 0.94 21.86
N LEU A 27 22.78 -0.27 21.53
CA LEU A 27 22.26 -1.03 20.39
C LEU A 27 20.75 -1.26 20.50
N GLY A 28 20.25 -1.57 21.70
CA GLY A 28 18.82 -1.72 21.98
C GLY A 28 18.04 -0.43 21.73
N ILE A 29 18.54 0.71 22.20
CA ILE A 29 17.90 2.03 21.97
C ILE A 29 17.87 2.37 20.48
N VAL A 30 18.98 2.15 19.76
CA VAL A 30 19.07 2.42 18.32
C VAL A 30 18.11 1.52 17.54
N ALA A 31 18.08 0.22 17.85
CA ALA A 31 17.16 -0.72 17.22
C ALA A 31 15.70 -0.33 17.44
N PHE A 32 15.35 0.07 18.67
CA PHE A 32 14.01 0.55 19.00
C PHE A 32 13.65 1.83 18.22
N MET A 33 14.55 2.80 18.13
CA MET A 33 14.32 4.03 17.37
C MET A 33 14.10 3.75 15.88
N ILE A 34 14.91 2.87 15.28
CA ILE A 34 14.75 2.47 13.87
C ILE A 34 13.38 1.82 13.65
N ASP A 35 12.95 0.94 14.55
CA ASP A 35 11.63 0.29 14.45
C ASP A 35 10.49 1.31 14.52
N VAL A 36 10.55 2.26 15.47
CA VAL A 36 9.56 3.34 15.58
C VAL A 36 9.51 4.20 14.31
N ILE A 37 10.66 4.58 13.76
CA ILE A 37 10.74 5.38 12.53
C ILE A 37 10.18 4.59 11.34
N ASN A 38 10.55 3.32 11.19
CA ASN A 38 10.07 2.47 10.11
C ASN A 38 8.55 2.26 10.19
N ARG A 39 8.00 2.07 11.39
CA ARG A 39 6.56 1.95 11.59
C ARG A 39 5.82 3.22 11.18
N LYS A 40 6.35 4.40 11.53
CA LYS A 40 5.79 5.69 11.10
C LYS A 40 5.87 5.88 9.58
N ARG A 41 7.01 5.59 8.97
CA ARG A 41 7.19 5.69 7.51
C ARG A 41 6.24 4.76 6.75
N ARG A 42 6.05 3.53 7.25
CA ARG A 42 5.09 2.58 6.70
C ARG A 42 3.66 3.11 6.78
N ALA A 43 3.25 3.64 7.93
CA ALA A 43 1.91 4.22 8.11
C ALA A 43 1.68 5.40 7.15
N TYR A 44 2.66 6.30 7.03
CA TYR A 44 2.61 7.42 6.10
C TYR A 44 2.53 6.96 4.64
N ALA A 45 3.32 5.95 4.24
CA ALA A 45 3.26 5.42 2.87
C ALA A 45 1.90 4.79 2.54
N ILE A 46 1.29 4.11 3.51
CA ILE A 46 -0.07 3.57 3.39
C ILE A 46 -1.09 4.70 3.22
N GLU A 47 -1.05 5.71 4.08
CA GLU A 47 -1.97 6.84 4.06
C GLU A 47 -1.84 7.64 2.75
N SER A 48 -0.61 7.97 2.35
CA SER A 48 -0.31 8.68 1.10
C SER A 48 -0.85 7.92 -0.11
N PHE A 49 -0.60 6.61 -0.20
CA PHE A 49 -1.12 5.80 -1.31
C PHE A 49 -2.64 5.78 -1.38
N ARG A 50 -3.33 5.66 -0.23
CA ARG A 50 -4.80 5.67 -0.17
C ARG A 50 -5.35 7.05 -0.55
N ALA A 51 -4.77 8.11 0.01
CA ALA A 51 -5.15 9.49 -0.28
C ALA A 51 -5.01 9.82 -1.76
N THR A 52 -3.88 9.45 -2.39
CA THR A 52 -3.67 9.66 -3.83
C THR A 52 -4.70 8.93 -4.68
N ILE A 53 -5.07 7.69 -4.35
CA ILE A 53 -6.14 6.97 -5.06
C ILE A 53 -7.47 7.70 -4.94
N GLU A 54 -7.82 8.13 -3.73
CA GLU A 54 -9.09 8.82 -3.45
C GLU A 54 -9.16 10.20 -4.10
N GLU A 55 -8.03 10.92 -4.16
CA GLU A 55 -7.93 12.25 -4.78
C GLU A 55 -7.93 12.17 -6.31
N GLU A 56 -7.03 11.39 -6.89
CA GLU A 56 -6.87 11.29 -8.34
C GLU A 56 -8.10 10.67 -9.03
N LEU A 57 -8.78 9.77 -8.33
CA LEU A 57 -9.94 9.04 -8.83
C LEU A 57 -11.25 9.47 -8.16
N ALA A 58 -11.33 10.67 -7.55
CA ALA A 58 -12.49 11.15 -6.78
C ALA A 58 -13.85 11.14 -7.53
N ASP A 59 -13.81 11.16 -8.86
CA ASP A 59 -14.99 11.07 -9.73
C ASP A 59 -15.48 9.63 -9.94
N MET A 60 -14.62 8.64 -9.71
CA MET A 60 -14.84 7.23 -10.03
C MET A 60 -14.70 6.29 -8.82
N TYR A 61 -14.05 6.73 -7.73
CA TYR A 61 -13.81 5.98 -6.50
C TYR A 61 -13.94 6.92 -5.28
N PRO A 62 -14.47 6.45 -4.12
CA PRO A 62 -15.00 5.11 -3.85
C PRO A 62 -16.37 4.85 -4.48
N VAL A 63 -17.13 5.91 -4.79
CA VAL A 63 -18.42 5.83 -5.48
C VAL A 63 -18.28 6.41 -6.88
N HIS A 64 -18.56 5.60 -7.89
CA HIS A 64 -18.52 6.04 -9.27
C HIS A 64 -19.64 7.03 -9.58
N LYS A 65 -19.28 8.28 -9.90
CA LYS A 65 -20.25 9.33 -10.25
C LYS A 65 -20.48 9.40 -11.76
N ARG A 66 -19.40 9.36 -12.55
CA ARG A 66 -19.43 9.41 -14.02
C ARG A 66 -18.10 8.99 -14.60
N TRP A 67 -18.12 8.56 -15.86
CA TRP A 67 -16.91 8.45 -16.68
C TRP A 67 -16.52 9.81 -17.26
N PRO A 68 -15.27 10.27 -17.03
CA PRO A 68 -14.69 11.38 -17.77
C PRO A 68 -14.65 11.10 -19.27
N LYS A 69 -14.77 12.14 -20.09
CA LYS A 69 -14.53 12.03 -21.55
C LYS A 69 -13.07 11.66 -21.81
N ASN A 70 -12.83 10.83 -22.82
CA ASN A 70 -11.51 10.30 -23.15
C ASN A 70 -10.88 9.62 -21.93
N ILE A 71 -11.53 8.56 -21.46
CA ILE A 71 -11.20 7.88 -20.20
C ILE A 71 -9.75 7.40 -20.15
N ASN A 72 -9.24 6.92 -21.28
CA ASN A 72 -7.88 6.43 -21.39
C ASN A 72 -6.88 7.54 -21.08
N HIS A 73 -7.04 8.68 -21.75
CA HIS A 73 -6.19 9.84 -21.53
C HIS A 73 -6.32 10.37 -20.10
N TYR A 74 -7.55 10.43 -19.58
CA TYR A 74 -7.81 10.87 -18.22
C TYR A 74 -7.07 9.99 -17.19
N LEU A 75 -7.16 8.66 -17.29
CA LEU A 75 -6.53 7.74 -16.36
C LEU A 75 -5.01 7.70 -16.54
N THR A 76 -4.53 7.67 -17.78
CA THR A 76 -3.09 7.63 -18.06
C THR A 76 -2.36 8.89 -17.62
N ALA A 77 -3.02 10.05 -17.63
CA ALA A 77 -2.46 11.30 -17.10
C ALA A 77 -2.21 11.26 -15.59
N ARG A 78 -2.95 10.43 -14.84
CA ARG A 78 -2.88 10.31 -13.37
C ARG A 78 -1.98 9.18 -12.89
N LEU A 79 -1.66 8.24 -13.78
CA LEU A 79 -0.76 7.13 -13.48
C LEU A 79 0.60 7.55 -12.91
N PRO A 80 1.27 8.65 -13.34
CA PRO A 80 2.57 9.03 -12.78
C PRO A 80 2.53 9.32 -11.26
N GLU A 81 1.52 10.07 -10.80
CA GLU A 81 1.37 10.42 -9.37
C GLU A 81 1.05 9.17 -8.52
N MET A 82 0.15 8.33 -9.02
CA MET A 82 -0.18 7.06 -8.39
C MET A 82 1.04 6.10 -8.37
N HIS A 83 1.86 6.10 -9.42
CA HIS A 83 3.05 5.26 -9.53
C HIS A 83 4.13 5.65 -8.52
N GLN A 84 4.31 6.95 -8.28
CA GLN A 84 5.23 7.43 -7.25
C GLN A 84 4.84 6.90 -5.87
N ASN A 85 3.57 7.00 -5.51
CA ASN A 85 3.06 6.48 -4.24
C ASN A 85 3.12 4.94 -4.17
N PHE A 86 2.91 4.25 -5.31
CA PHE A 86 3.12 2.81 -5.42
C PHE A 86 4.56 2.40 -5.07
N GLU A 87 5.56 3.07 -5.64
CA GLU A 87 6.98 2.76 -5.38
C GLU A 87 7.39 3.08 -3.93
N VAL A 88 6.83 4.14 -3.34
CA VAL A 88 7.06 4.46 -1.91
C VAL A 88 6.50 3.36 -1.00
N LEU A 89 5.28 2.90 -1.24
CA LEU A 89 4.67 1.82 -0.45
C LEU A 89 5.39 0.48 -0.67
N ARG A 90 5.85 0.22 -1.89
CA ARG A 90 6.53 -1.03 -2.30
C ARG A 90 7.66 -1.43 -1.36
N VAL A 91 8.45 -0.49 -0.86
CA VAL A 91 9.58 -0.73 0.06
C VAL A 91 9.12 -1.37 1.38
N PHE A 92 7.88 -1.13 1.80
CA PHE A 92 7.30 -1.66 3.04
C PHE A 92 6.48 -2.94 2.83
N ILE A 93 6.32 -3.40 1.60
CA ILE A 93 5.57 -4.62 1.28
C ILE A 93 6.44 -5.85 1.59
N PRO A 94 5.96 -6.83 2.37
CA PRO A 94 6.70 -8.06 2.62
C PRO A 94 7.02 -8.79 1.30
N GLN A 95 8.24 -9.34 1.17
CA GLN A 95 8.70 -10.02 -0.05
C GLN A 95 7.70 -11.07 -0.59
N LYS A 96 7.06 -11.84 0.29
CA LYS A 96 6.04 -12.84 -0.06
C LYS A 96 4.79 -12.27 -0.75
N ARG A 97 4.49 -10.99 -0.53
CA ARG A 97 3.35 -10.25 -1.12
C ARG A 97 3.76 -9.33 -2.26
N LEU A 98 5.06 -9.07 -2.43
CA LEU A 98 5.59 -8.13 -3.41
C LEU A 98 5.20 -8.51 -4.85
N SER A 99 5.22 -9.81 -5.18
CA SER A 99 4.78 -10.27 -6.50
C SER A 99 3.31 -9.95 -6.75
N ALA A 100 2.43 -10.24 -5.79
CA ALA A 100 1.00 -9.95 -5.92
C ALA A 100 0.73 -8.44 -6.02
N TYR A 101 1.44 -7.64 -5.22
CA TYR A 101 1.36 -6.18 -5.27
C TYR A 101 1.73 -5.63 -6.66
N ASN A 102 2.84 -6.09 -7.23
CA ASN A 102 3.27 -5.69 -8.57
C ASN A 102 2.30 -6.16 -9.65
N THR A 103 1.76 -7.37 -9.54
CA THR A 103 0.75 -7.90 -10.47
C THR A 103 -0.53 -7.07 -10.45
N ASP A 104 -1.06 -6.75 -9.26
CA ASP A 104 -2.26 -5.94 -9.11
C ASP A 104 -2.08 -4.53 -9.71
N TRP A 105 -0.89 -3.94 -9.52
CA TRP A 105 -0.52 -2.66 -10.14
C TRP A 105 -0.43 -2.73 -11.66
N ASN A 106 0.21 -3.77 -12.20
CA ASN A 106 0.31 -3.94 -13.65
C ASN A 106 -1.08 -4.13 -14.28
N ASN A 107 -1.95 -4.92 -13.65
CA ASN A 107 -3.32 -5.12 -14.13
C ASN A 107 -4.10 -3.80 -14.14
N PHE A 108 -3.98 -2.99 -13.09
CA PHE A 108 -4.59 -1.65 -13.05
C PHE A 108 -4.02 -0.73 -14.15
N ARG A 109 -2.69 -0.68 -14.31
CA ARG A 109 -2.03 0.13 -15.33
C ARG A 109 -2.46 -0.27 -16.74
N ASP A 110 -2.56 -1.56 -16.99
CA ASP A 110 -2.97 -2.09 -18.29
C ASP A 110 -4.47 -1.83 -18.54
N PHE A 111 -5.31 -1.89 -17.51
CA PHE A 111 -6.70 -1.43 -17.62
C PHE A 111 -6.77 0.05 -18.04
N CYS A 112 -6.05 0.94 -17.34
CA CYS A 112 -6.02 2.37 -17.64
C CYS A 112 -5.59 2.69 -19.08
N ARG A 113 -4.72 1.85 -19.67
CA ARG A 113 -4.22 2.00 -21.04
C ARG A 113 -5.10 1.37 -22.11
N ASN A 114 -5.94 0.40 -21.75
CA ASN A 114 -6.73 -0.38 -22.70
C ASN A 114 -8.22 -0.06 -22.66
N ILE A 115 -8.69 0.64 -21.63
CA ILE A 115 -10.05 1.16 -21.55
C ILE A 115 -10.23 2.27 -22.58
N THR A 116 -11.39 2.31 -23.22
CA THR A 116 -11.75 3.32 -24.22
C THR A 116 -13.20 3.73 -24.05
N ASP A 117 -13.57 4.91 -24.53
CA ASP A 117 -14.93 5.43 -24.42
C ASP A 117 -15.93 4.52 -25.16
N GLU A 118 -15.52 3.86 -26.25
CA GLU A 118 -16.38 2.93 -26.98
C GLU A 118 -16.68 1.67 -26.18
N LYS A 119 -15.71 1.15 -25.40
CA LYS A 119 -15.93 -0.01 -24.53
C LYS A 119 -16.88 0.30 -23.38
N ILE A 120 -16.85 1.53 -22.88
CA ILE A 120 -17.79 2.01 -21.86
C ILE A 120 -19.18 2.14 -22.48
N ALA A 121 -19.30 2.82 -23.62
CA ALA A 121 -20.58 3.01 -24.28
C ALA A 121 -21.23 1.68 -24.68
N ALA A 122 -20.44 0.71 -25.17
CA ALA A 122 -20.93 -0.64 -25.48
C ALA A 122 -21.46 -1.35 -24.22
N ALA A 123 -20.74 -1.28 -23.09
CA ALA A 123 -21.19 -1.87 -21.84
C ALA A 123 -22.46 -1.20 -21.27
N GLU A 124 -22.60 0.12 -21.42
CA GLU A 124 -23.79 0.86 -21.00
C GLU A 124 -25.01 0.50 -21.88
N GLN A 125 -24.80 0.27 -23.18
CA GLN A 125 -25.85 -0.19 -24.10
C GLN A 125 -26.27 -1.63 -23.78
N ASP A 126 -25.31 -2.53 -23.59
CA ASP A 126 -25.56 -3.93 -23.21
C ASP A 126 -26.34 -4.02 -21.88
N ALA A 127 -26.05 -3.13 -20.92
CA ALA A 127 -26.77 -3.05 -19.65
C ALA A 127 -28.21 -2.51 -19.79
N ALA A 128 -28.48 -1.64 -20.76
CA ALA A 128 -29.81 -1.11 -21.03
C ALA A 128 -30.70 -2.13 -21.78
N ASP A 129 -30.11 -2.96 -22.63
CA ASP A 129 -30.83 -3.93 -23.47
C ASP A 129 -31.02 -5.31 -22.79
N SER A 130 -30.33 -5.61 -21.68
CA SER A 130 -30.33 -6.94 -21.06
C SER A 130 -31.33 -7.14 -19.90
N ASN A 131 -32.58 -7.40 -20.28
CA ASN A 131 -33.37 -8.49 -19.67
C ASN A 131 -32.96 -9.87 -20.23
N GLN A 132 -31.88 -9.95 -21.00
CA GLN A 132 -31.40 -11.18 -21.62
C GLN A 132 -29.92 -11.43 -21.30
N SER A 133 -29.74 -12.56 -20.62
CA SER A 133 -28.50 -13.25 -20.34
C SER A 133 -27.75 -13.61 -21.63
N SER A 134 -26.83 -12.76 -22.07
CA SER A 134 -25.69 -13.16 -22.91
C SER A 134 -24.39 -12.64 -22.30
N LYS A 135 -23.95 -13.38 -21.28
CA LYS A 135 -22.63 -13.45 -20.67
C LYS A 135 -21.51 -13.30 -21.72
N THR A 136 -20.60 -12.34 -21.58
CA THR A 136 -19.12 -12.53 -21.74
C THR A 136 -18.30 -11.29 -21.33
N GLN A 137 -18.80 -10.05 -21.44
CA GLN A 137 -17.99 -8.87 -21.10
C GLN A 137 -18.31 -8.34 -19.70
N SER A 138 -17.33 -8.42 -18.79
CA SER A 138 -17.45 -7.84 -17.44
C SER A 138 -17.61 -6.33 -17.54
N ASP A 139 -18.55 -5.75 -16.78
CA ASP A 139 -18.76 -4.29 -16.74
C ASP A 139 -17.43 -3.58 -16.41
N PRO A 140 -16.93 -2.67 -17.27
CA PRO A 140 -15.71 -1.91 -17.02
C PRO A 140 -15.68 -1.21 -15.66
N LYS A 141 -16.84 -0.80 -15.14
CA LYS A 141 -16.96 -0.19 -13.81
C LYS A 141 -16.66 -1.20 -12.70
N GLU A 142 -17.24 -2.40 -12.78
CA GLU A 142 -16.96 -3.46 -11.82
C GLU A 142 -15.49 -3.87 -11.84
N VAL A 143 -14.92 -4.04 -13.04
CA VAL A 143 -13.49 -4.35 -13.22
C VAL A 143 -12.61 -3.27 -12.60
N PHE A 144 -12.92 -1.99 -12.86
CA PHE A 144 -12.19 -0.86 -12.28
C PHE A 144 -12.22 -0.88 -10.75
N HIS A 145 -13.40 -1.02 -10.14
CA HIS A 145 -13.52 -1.09 -8.68
C HIS A 145 -12.81 -2.32 -8.10
N GLN A 146 -12.86 -3.46 -8.78
CA GLN A 146 -12.15 -4.66 -8.35
C GLN A 146 -10.63 -4.46 -8.37
N LEU A 147 -10.09 -3.84 -9.43
CA LEU A 147 -8.66 -3.56 -9.54
C LEU A 147 -8.18 -2.60 -8.43
N ILE A 148 -8.94 -1.55 -8.15
CA ILE A 148 -8.63 -0.64 -7.03
C ILE A 148 -8.74 -1.35 -5.69
N SER A 149 -9.80 -2.16 -5.48
CA SER A 149 -9.94 -2.94 -4.25
C SER A 149 -8.77 -3.90 -4.02
N ASN A 150 -8.27 -4.54 -5.08
CA ASN A 150 -7.09 -5.41 -5.02
C ASN A 150 -5.84 -4.62 -4.59
N LEU A 151 -5.63 -3.42 -5.14
CA LEU A 151 -4.55 -2.52 -4.73
C LEU A 151 -4.69 -2.10 -3.26
N MET A 152 -5.88 -1.66 -2.86
CA MET A 152 -6.16 -1.19 -1.51
C MET A 152 -6.00 -2.30 -0.45
N ARG A 153 -6.21 -3.57 -0.82
CA ARG A 153 -5.98 -4.72 0.09
C ARG A 153 -4.55 -4.78 0.61
N HIS A 154 -3.56 -4.32 -0.15
CA HIS A 154 -2.15 -4.30 0.27
C HIS A 154 -1.83 -3.23 1.30
N THR A 155 -2.77 -2.35 1.62
CA THR A 155 -2.64 -1.32 2.66
C THR A 155 -3.14 -1.77 4.03
N ASN A 156 -3.85 -2.91 4.12
CA ASN A 156 -4.39 -3.46 5.37
C ASN A 156 -3.35 -4.37 6.06
N LEU A 157 -2.17 -3.81 6.30
CA LEU A 157 -0.90 -4.53 6.40
C LEU A 157 -0.40 -4.62 7.85
#